data_AF-A0A1L5P0K5-F1
#
_entry.id   AF-A0A1L5P0K5-F1
#
_cell.length_a   1.000
_cell.length_b   1.000
_cell.length_c   1.000
_cell.angle_alpha   90.00
_cell.angle_beta   90.00
_cell.angle_gamma   90.00
#
_symmetry.space_group_name_H-M   'P 1'
#
loop_
_entity.id
_entity.type
_entity.pdbx_description
1 polymer ?
#
loop_
_entity_poly.entity_id
_entity_poly.type
_entity_poly.pdbx_seq_one_letter_code
_entity_poly.pdbx_strand_id
1 'polypeptide(L)'
;MDLRGAWKTNVEDPEGGARPQFDGASAAARRDGKKSRRRKGKRGGQSRNAPHAASQASSETSGEAARPMEAAAGNPARKRKRRRRGNSGQRHDGPAVQHHEKPALAAQADGGASSSRRNRRKHRGKRGLQGRPLAPGKSIGQPGIAAQPAAIASDPVIARAPTIAKANGHSEPRNDGLNRGGRPPERERRDHAEHPWPDELYAALDLGTNNCRLLIAQPTRPGQFRVVDAFSRIVRLGEGLGASGRLSNEAMDRAVDALRVCAGKLKSREIRRMRLIATEACRQAANGAIFLDRVVAETGLELEIIDRETEARLAVSGCSSLVGRETRSVVLFDIGGGSSEIAVIRIGENRFSRLANHITHWTSLPVGVVTLSERHGGQHVTPESFETMVSEVGGMLARFDCPEIEVAHSGDFHLIGTSGTVTTLAGVHLDLPRYDRRKVDGIWLSDDEVSAMQAKLLSWDFESRAANPCIGPDRADLVLAGCAILEAIRRRWPSPRMRVADRGLREGLLTDMMADDGVWRRHRNRRGQRAR
;
A
#
# COMPACT_ATOMS: atom_id res chain seq x y z
N MET A 1 -22.96 17.48 62.36
CA MET A 1 -22.42 17.63 60.99
C MET A 1 -22.64 16.31 60.29
N ASP A 2 -23.74 16.24 59.57
CA ASP A 2 -24.32 15.03 58.98
C ASP A 2 -23.51 14.59 57.75
N LEU A 3 -23.21 13.30 57.52
CA LEU A 3 -24.04 12.09 57.45
C LEU A 3 -24.77 11.88 56.11
N ARG A 4 -24.15 11.02 55.29
CA ARG A 4 -24.76 9.97 54.43
C ARG A 4 -25.92 10.37 53.50
N GLY A 5 -25.63 10.47 52.21
CA GLY A 5 -26.59 10.18 51.14
C GLY A 5 -26.21 8.87 50.44
N ALA A 6 -27.00 7.81 50.59
CA ALA A 6 -26.75 6.51 49.98
C ALA A 6 -27.95 6.07 49.13
N TRP A 7 -27.68 5.61 47.91
CA TRP A 7 -28.68 4.98 47.03
C TRP A 7 -28.15 3.62 46.57
N LYS A 8 -28.90 2.56 46.88
CA LYS A 8 -28.67 1.18 46.43
C LYS A 8 -30.02 0.51 46.23
N THR A 9 -30.34 0.16 44.98
CA THR A 9 -31.41 -0.78 44.64
C THR A 9 -31.01 -1.56 43.39
N ASN A 10 -30.56 -2.80 43.61
CA ASN A 10 -31.06 -4.07 43.03
C ASN A 10 -32.29 -3.93 42.06
N VAL A 11 -32.51 -4.79 41.04
CA VAL A 11 -31.96 -6.16 40.83
C VAL A 11 -32.12 -6.64 39.35
N GLU A 12 -31.38 -7.71 39.02
CA GLU A 12 -31.54 -8.68 37.90
C GLU A 12 -31.45 -8.28 36.41
N ASP A 13 -30.90 -9.25 35.67
CA ASP A 13 -30.76 -9.44 34.21
C ASP A 13 -31.37 -10.83 33.93
N PRO A 14 -32.14 -11.03 32.85
CA PRO A 14 -31.63 -11.99 31.86
C PRO A 14 -32.03 -11.75 30.38
N GLU A 15 -31.06 -12.06 29.51
CA GLU A 15 -31.19 -12.61 28.14
C GLU A 15 -31.95 -11.84 27.03
N GLY A 16 -31.35 -11.81 25.83
CA GLY A 16 -32.09 -11.62 24.56
C GLY A 16 -31.53 -10.58 23.59
N GLY A 17 -30.38 -10.82 22.96
CA GLY A 17 -29.83 -9.93 21.91
C GLY A 17 -28.89 -10.64 20.93
N ALA A 18 -29.27 -10.71 19.66
CA ALA A 18 -28.53 -11.46 18.65
C ALA A 18 -27.23 -10.75 18.19
N ARG A 19 -26.21 -11.56 17.87
CA ARG A 19 -24.97 -11.08 17.21
C ARG A 19 -25.27 -10.67 15.76
N PRO A 20 -24.91 -9.45 15.30
CA PRO A 20 -24.95 -9.13 13.88
C PRO A 20 -23.78 -9.79 13.14
N GLN A 21 -24.08 -10.57 12.11
CA GLN A 21 -23.07 -11.06 11.15
C GLN A 21 -22.73 -9.93 10.16
N PHE A 22 -21.44 -9.68 9.94
CA PHE A 22 -20.95 -8.73 8.93
C PHE A 22 -20.67 -9.44 7.61
N ASP A 23 -21.73 -9.79 6.87
CA ASP A 23 -21.62 -10.19 5.46
C ASP A 23 -21.81 -8.96 4.57
N GLY A 24 -20.72 -8.51 3.93
CA GLY A 24 -20.70 -7.32 3.08
C GLY A 24 -20.66 -7.67 1.59
N ALA A 25 -21.83 -7.80 0.95
CA ALA A 25 -21.92 -8.00 -0.50
C ALA A 25 -23.17 -7.33 -1.13
N SER A 26 -22.96 -6.83 -2.35
CA SER A 26 -23.96 -6.59 -3.41
C SER A 26 -25.01 -5.47 -3.31
N ALA A 27 -24.73 -4.41 -4.09
CA ALA A 27 -25.64 -3.66 -4.98
C ALA A 27 -27.08 -3.31 -4.53
N ALA A 28 -27.32 -2.02 -4.31
CA ALA A 28 -28.64 -1.47 -3.97
C ALA A 28 -29.64 -1.45 -5.15
N ALA A 29 -30.81 -2.07 -4.95
CA ALA A 29 -31.99 -1.90 -5.81
C ALA A 29 -32.79 -0.64 -5.43
N ARG A 30 -33.18 0.19 -6.42
CA ARG A 30 -33.94 1.43 -6.21
C ARG A 30 -35.46 1.19 -6.20
N ARG A 31 -36.20 1.89 -5.33
CA ARG A 31 -37.66 2.11 -5.47
C ARG A 31 -38.10 3.55 -5.13
N ASP A 32 -38.67 4.20 -6.14
CA ASP A 32 -39.77 5.18 -6.13
C ASP A 32 -39.93 6.20 -4.98
N GLY A 33 -39.40 7.41 -5.20
CA GLY A 33 -39.90 8.64 -4.57
C GLY A 33 -41.10 9.25 -5.32
N LYS A 34 -42.09 9.78 -4.59
CA LYS A 34 -43.37 10.26 -5.19
C LYS A 34 -43.24 11.58 -5.98
N LYS A 35 -44.10 11.71 -7.00
CA LYS A 35 -44.15 12.83 -7.97
C LYS A 35 -44.65 14.14 -7.35
N SER A 36 -44.04 15.27 -7.72
CA SER A 36 -44.71 16.58 -7.69
C SER A 36 -45.17 17.00 -9.10
N ARG A 37 -46.09 17.96 -9.21
CA ARG A 37 -46.86 18.25 -10.44
C ARG A 37 -46.36 19.50 -11.16
N ARG A 38 -46.17 19.43 -12.50
CA ARG A 38 -46.36 20.59 -13.39
C ARG A 38 -46.92 20.17 -14.75
N ARG A 39 -47.99 20.83 -15.20
CA ARG A 39 -48.70 20.53 -16.47
C ARG A 39 -48.09 21.32 -17.65
N LYS A 40 -47.86 20.63 -18.77
CA LYS A 40 -48.15 21.09 -20.15
C LYS A 40 -48.16 19.85 -21.06
N GLY A 41 -48.93 19.84 -22.14
CA GLY A 41 -49.05 18.66 -23.01
C GLY A 41 -49.54 18.98 -24.41
N LYS A 42 -49.52 17.96 -25.28
CA LYS A 42 -50.18 17.93 -26.60
C LYS A 42 -50.62 16.49 -26.95
N ARG A 43 -51.31 16.31 -28.08
CA ARG A 43 -52.19 15.16 -28.40
C ARG A 43 -51.54 14.06 -29.25
N GLY A 44 -52.14 12.86 -29.20
CA GLY A 44 -52.02 11.78 -30.20
C GLY A 44 -51.35 10.50 -29.65
N GLY A 45 -51.88 9.29 -29.85
CA GLY A 45 -53.21 8.90 -30.37
C GLY A 45 -53.25 7.46 -30.91
N GLN A 46 -54.26 6.66 -30.50
CA GLN A 46 -54.57 5.28 -30.99
C GLN A 46 -53.49 4.20 -30.69
N SER A 47 -53.78 2.89 -30.66
CA SER A 47 -55.03 2.12 -30.41
C SER A 47 -54.70 0.61 -30.24
N ARG A 48 -55.37 -0.10 -29.30
CA ARG A 48 -55.77 -1.56 -29.29
C ARG A 48 -54.75 -2.62 -29.78
N ASN A 49 -54.53 -3.78 -29.12
CA ASN A 49 -55.51 -4.72 -28.57
C ASN A 49 -54.87 -5.79 -27.65
N ALA A 50 -55.70 -6.44 -26.83
CA ALA A 50 -55.56 -7.82 -26.31
C ALA A 50 -56.98 -8.48 -26.46
N PRO A 51 -57.23 -9.79 -26.20
CA PRO A 51 -57.22 -10.33 -24.82
C PRO A 51 -57.07 -11.88 -24.64
N HIS A 52 -57.10 -12.32 -23.36
CA HIS A 52 -57.62 -13.62 -22.84
C HIS A 52 -56.96 -14.96 -23.27
N ALA A 53 -57.11 -16.09 -22.54
CA ALA A 53 -57.82 -16.41 -21.28
C ALA A 53 -57.03 -17.44 -20.42
N ALA A 54 -57.56 -17.86 -19.27
CA ALA A 54 -56.96 -18.85 -18.35
C ALA A 54 -57.99 -19.86 -17.78
N SER A 55 -57.54 -21.07 -17.46
CA SER A 55 -58.25 -22.18 -16.79
C SER A 55 -57.27 -23.38 -16.59
N GLN A 56 -57.50 -24.41 -15.77
CA GLN A 56 -58.01 -24.53 -14.37
C GLN A 56 -57.75 -25.99 -13.88
N ALA A 57 -58.01 -26.31 -12.59
CA ALA A 57 -58.10 -27.67 -12.00
C ALA A 57 -56.78 -28.52 -11.94
N SER A 58 -56.30 -29.08 -10.81
CA SER A 58 -56.81 -30.10 -9.85
C SER A 58 -56.55 -31.55 -10.31
N SER A 59 -56.34 -32.59 -9.47
CA SER A 59 -56.08 -32.72 -8.00
C SER A 59 -55.60 -34.16 -7.68
N GLU A 60 -55.12 -34.40 -6.45
CA GLU A 60 -54.92 -35.74 -5.81
C GLU A 60 -53.84 -36.68 -6.41
N THR A 61 -53.33 -37.72 -5.72
CA THR A 61 -53.66 -38.31 -4.39
C THR A 61 -52.40 -38.62 -3.53
N SER A 62 -52.60 -39.15 -2.33
CA SER A 62 -51.66 -39.37 -1.20
C SER A 62 -50.73 -40.60 -1.27
N GLY A 63 -49.63 -40.57 -0.49
CA GLY A 63 -48.81 -41.76 -0.17
C GLY A 63 -47.91 -41.58 1.07
N GLU A 64 -48.16 -42.37 2.13
CA GLU A 64 -47.38 -42.52 3.37
C GLU A 64 -46.19 -43.52 3.20
N ALA A 65 -45.17 -43.65 4.08
CA ALA A 65 -44.62 -42.82 5.18
C ALA A 65 -43.25 -43.44 5.64
N ALA A 66 -42.75 -43.00 6.81
CA ALA A 66 -41.73 -43.60 7.69
C ALA A 66 -40.22 -43.40 7.38
N ARG A 67 -39.50 -42.96 8.44
CA ARG A 67 -38.05 -43.15 8.66
C ARG A 67 -37.83 -44.35 9.61
N PRO A 68 -36.57 -44.71 9.92
CA PRO A 68 -36.09 -44.31 11.26
C PRO A 68 -34.61 -43.86 11.35
N MET A 69 -34.26 -43.33 12.52
CA MET A 69 -32.90 -43.10 13.07
C MET A 69 -32.45 -44.38 13.84
N GLU A 70 -31.25 -44.58 14.40
CA GLU A 70 -29.97 -43.86 14.48
C GLU A 70 -28.81 -44.84 14.84
N ALA A 71 -27.57 -44.31 14.88
CA ALA A 71 -26.45 -44.68 15.77
C ALA A 71 -26.00 -46.16 16.00
N ALA A 72 -24.70 -46.41 15.77
CA ALA A 72 -23.79 -47.09 16.72
C ALA A 72 -22.31 -46.91 16.30
N ALA A 73 -21.37 -47.04 17.24
CA ALA A 73 -19.92 -46.95 16.99
C ALA A 73 -19.21 -48.30 17.21
N GLY A 74 -18.08 -48.54 16.53
CA GLY A 74 -17.25 -49.74 16.73
C GLY A 74 -15.91 -49.69 15.98
N ASN A 75 -14.82 -49.99 16.69
CA ASN A 75 -13.44 -50.00 16.17
C ASN A 75 -12.72 -51.27 16.66
N PRO A 76 -11.98 -51.99 15.79
CA PRO A 76 -10.81 -52.71 16.30
C PRO A 76 -9.54 -52.67 15.40
N ALA A 77 -8.47 -52.11 15.97
CA ALA A 77 -7.12 -52.68 16.09
C ALA A 77 -6.40 -53.39 14.90
N ARG A 78 -5.35 -52.71 14.39
CA ARG A 78 -3.94 -53.19 14.25
C ARG A 78 -3.65 -54.63 13.75
N LYS A 79 -2.98 -54.77 12.57
CA LYS A 79 -1.56 -55.26 12.44
C LYS A 79 -1.02 -55.48 11.00
N ARG A 80 0.32 -55.47 10.91
CA ARG A 80 1.22 -56.17 9.93
C ARG A 80 1.31 -55.75 8.45
N LYS A 81 2.04 -54.65 8.24
CA LYS A 81 3.31 -54.56 7.46
C LYS A 81 3.85 -55.89 6.87
N ARG A 82 4.05 -55.99 5.54
CA ARG A 82 5.02 -56.93 4.93
C ARG A 82 5.64 -56.35 3.64
N ARG A 83 6.98 -56.21 3.60
CA ARG A 83 7.77 -55.97 2.38
C ARG A 83 7.93 -57.30 1.61
N ARG A 84 8.10 -57.23 0.28
CA ARG A 84 8.89 -58.21 -0.50
C ARG A 84 9.85 -57.46 -1.44
N ARG A 85 10.98 -58.08 -1.75
CA ARG A 85 12.07 -57.58 -2.60
C ARG A 85 12.83 -58.81 -3.15
N GLY A 86 13.40 -58.71 -4.35
CA GLY A 86 14.16 -59.78 -5.00
C GLY A 86 13.33 -60.67 -5.94
N ASN A 87 13.92 -61.33 -6.95
CA ASN A 87 15.35 -61.31 -7.34
C ASN A 87 15.55 -61.82 -8.80
N SER A 88 16.69 -61.46 -9.43
CA SER A 88 17.25 -62.00 -10.72
C SER A 88 16.33 -61.92 -11.96
N GLY A 89 16.77 -61.97 -13.22
CA GLY A 89 18.06 -61.97 -13.94
C GLY A 89 17.73 -61.72 -15.45
N GLN A 90 18.61 -61.58 -16.44
CA GLN A 90 20.06 -61.77 -16.60
C GLN A 90 20.56 -60.82 -17.74
N ARG A 91 21.78 -60.98 -18.28
CA ARG A 91 22.33 -60.18 -19.41
C ARG A 91 22.35 -60.98 -20.73
N HIS A 92 22.43 -60.27 -21.86
CA HIS A 92 23.23 -60.49 -23.10
C HIS A 92 22.67 -59.52 -24.16
N ASP A 93 23.37 -58.47 -24.59
CA ASP A 93 24.42 -58.37 -25.64
C ASP A 93 23.84 -57.91 -27.00
N GLY A 94 24.61 -57.10 -27.74
CA GLY A 94 24.29 -56.60 -29.10
C GLY A 94 25.06 -57.35 -30.20
N PRO A 95 25.26 -56.81 -31.44
CA PRO A 95 25.09 -55.42 -31.91
C PRO A 95 24.02 -55.36 -33.07
N ALA A 96 24.00 -54.55 -34.14
CA ALA A 96 24.94 -53.58 -34.71
C ALA A 96 24.31 -52.53 -35.67
N VAL A 97 24.93 -51.35 -35.72
CA VAL A 97 25.38 -50.57 -36.91
C VAL A 97 24.59 -50.63 -38.24
N GLN A 98 24.13 -49.46 -38.73
CA GLN A 98 24.55 -48.89 -40.03
C GLN A 98 24.23 -47.38 -40.16
N HIS A 99 24.67 -46.75 -41.27
CA HIS A 99 24.84 -45.29 -41.46
C HIS A 99 23.94 -44.72 -42.61
N HIS A 100 24.15 -43.43 -42.94
CA HIS A 100 23.65 -42.68 -44.11
C HIS A 100 22.19 -42.13 -43.99
N GLU A 101 21.82 -40.94 -44.48
CA GLU A 101 22.63 -39.83 -45.03
C GLU A 101 21.91 -38.46 -44.94
N LYS A 102 22.61 -37.39 -45.35
CA LYS A 102 22.01 -36.10 -45.79
C LYS A 102 22.19 -35.97 -47.30
N PRO A 103 21.27 -35.25 -47.97
CA PRO A 103 21.73 -34.07 -48.72
C PRO A 103 20.95 -32.80 -48.35
N ALA A 104 21.21 -31.70 -49.07
CA ALA A 104 20.63 -30.38 -48.85
C ALA A 104 20.45 -29.61 -50.17
N LEU A 105 19.91 -28.39 -50.11
CA LEU A 105 19.62 -27.47 -51.23
C LEU A 105 18.40 -27.92 -52.07
N ALA A 106 17.64 -27.03 -52.73
CA ALA A 106 17.95 -25.67 -53.16
C ALA A 106 16.84 -24.64 -52.85
N ALA A 107 17.05 -23.40 -53.29
CA ALA A 107 16.10 -22.29 -53.19
C ALA A 107 15.56 -21.90 -54.58
N GLN A 108 14.40 -21.23 -54.60
CA GLN A 108 13.96 -20.40 -55.72
C GLN A 108 13.21 -19.18 -55.20
N ALA A 109 13.20 -18.10 -55.98
CA ALA A 109 12.61 -16.83 -55.61
C ALA A 109 12.06 -16.10 -56.84
N ASP A 110 10.88 -15.51 -56.67
CA ASP A 110 10.26 -14.49 -57.51
C ASP A 110 9.28 -13.71 -56.60
N GLY A 111 8.87 -12.48 -56.90
CA GLY A 111 9.18 -11.66 -58.06
C GLY A 111 8.07 -10.62 -58.25
N GLY A 112 8.28 -9.38 -57.80
CA GLY A 112 7.25 -8.34 -57.89
C GLY A 112 7.64 -7.05 -57.17
N ALA A 113 7.62 -5.92 -57.89
CA ALA A 113 8.12 -4.64 -57.39
C ALA A 113 7.18 -3.47 -57.73
N SER A 114 7.15 -2.45 -56.87
CA SER A 114 6.97 -1.07 -57.32
C SER A 114 7.51 -0.01 -56.32
N SER A 115 7.85 1.14 -56.89
CA SER A 115 8.24 2.43 -56.30
C SER A 115 7.14 3.07 -55.42
N SER A 116 7.35 4.08 -54.55
CA SER A 116 8.52 4.80 -53.98
C SER A 116 8.02 5.67 -52.78
N ARG A 117 8.83 6.20 -51.86
CA ARG A 117 9.74 7.38 -51.97
C ARG A 117 10.68 7.49 -50.76
N ARG A 118 11.77 8.25 -50.90
CA ARG A 118 12.84 8.47 -49.88
C ARG A 118 12.47 9.53 -48.84
N ASN A 119 12.87 9.37 -47.57
CA ASN A 119 13.96 10.19 -47.01
C ASN A 119 14.52 9.78 -45.62
N ARG A 120 15.87 9.70 -45.55
CA ARG A 120 16.82 10.06 -44.45
C ARG A 120 16.26 10.17 -43.01
N ARG A 121 16.84 9.52 -41.97
CA ARG A 121 18.23 9.74 -41.50
C ARG A 121 18.81 8.61 -40.61
N LYS A 122 20.09 8.29 -40.86
CA LYS A 122 21.18 7.82 -39.95
C LYS A 122 20.89 6.83 -38.81
N HIS A 123 21.36 5.59 -38.96
CA HIS A 123 21.75 4.70 -37.85
C HIS A 123 23.12 5.11 -37.25
N ARG A 124 23.25 4.99 -35.91
CA ARG A 124 24.51 4.81 -35.15
C ARG A 124 24.13 4.42 -33.71
N GLY A 125 24.61 3.36 -33.07
CA GLY A 125 25.34 2.18 -33.56
C GLY A 125 25.53 1.22 -32.36
N LYS A 126 25.26 -0.08 -32.51
CA LYS A 126 25.35 -1.04 -31.39
C LYS A 126 26.80 -1.22 -30.92
N ARG A 127 27.02 -1.22 -29.61
CA ARG A 127 28.16 -1.87 -28.94
C ARG A 127 27.64 -2.55 -27.68
N GLY A 128 27.84 -3.86 -27.58
CA GLY A 128 27.67 -4.59 -26.32
C GLY A 128 28.94 -4.52 -25.48
N LEU A 129 28.83 -4.86 -24.21
CA LEU A 129 29.97 -5.10 -23.32
C LEU A 129 29.79 -6.48 -22.67
N GLN A 130 30.60 -7.44 -23.14
CA GLN A 130 30.95 -8.64 -22.39
C GLN A 130 32.46 -8.56 -22.08
N GLY A 131 32.85 -9.05 -20.91
CA GLY A 131 34.13 -8.67 -20.29
C GLY A 131 35.37 -9.39 -20.82
N ARG A 132 36.51 -9.09 -20.19
CA ARG A 132 37.71 -9.93 -20.21
C ARG A 132 38.27 -10.09 -18.79
N PRO A 133 38.94 -11.22 -18.48
CA PRO A 133 39.33 -11.59 -17.12
C PRO A 133 40.77 -11.18 -16.77
N LEU A 134 41.10 -11.23 -15.48
CA LEU A 134 42.46 -11.41 -14.97
C LEU A 134 42.45 -12.42 -13.81
N ALA A 135 43.57 -13.13 -13.65
CA ALA A 135 43.81 -14.14 -12.62
C ALA A 135 45.24 -13.90 -12.00
N PRO A 136 45.89 -14.83 -11.27
CA PRO A 136 45.83 -14.74 -9.81
C PRO A 136 47.20 -14.69 -9.09
N GLY A 137 47.16 -14.14 -7.87
CA GLY A 137 47.92 -14.63 -6.72
C GLY A 137 49.31 -14.07 -6.43
N LYS A 138 49.57 -13.78 -5.14
CA LYS A 138 50.58 -14.50 -4.34
C LYS A 138 50.40 -14.24 -2.83
N SER A 139 51.02 -15.09 -2.02
CA SER A 139 51.01 -15.09 -0.56
C SER A 139 52.43 -15.00 0.02
N ILE A 140 52.54 -14.51 1.26
CA ILE A 140 53.63 -14.53 2.29
C ILE A 140 53.15 -13.52 3.36
N GLY A 141 53.31 -13.67 4.68
CA GLY A 141 53.82 -14.77 5.52
C GLY A 141 53.71 -14.36 7.00
N GLN A 142 53.45 -15.31 7.92
CA GLN A 142 53.39 -15.12 9.39
C GLN A 142 54.78 -15.39 10.04
N PRO A 143 55.03 -15.27 11.39
CA PRO A 143 54.08 -15.22 12.51
C PRO A 143 54.36 -14.26 13.71
N GLY A 144 53.31 -14.00 14.51
CA GLY A 144 53.25 -14.34 15.95
C GLY A 144 53.94 -13.48 17.03
N ILE A 145 53.14 -13.07 18.03
CA ILE A 145 53.36 -13.21 19.49
C ILE A 145 52.02 -12.88 20.20
N ALA A 146 51.80 -13.35 21.43
CA ALA A 146 50.50 -13.34 22.11
C ALA A 146 50.51 -12.68 23.50
N ALA A 147 49.35 -12.16 23.92
CA ALA A 147 48.97 -11.91 25.33
C ALA A 147 47.43 -11.82 25.45
N GLN A 148 46.88 -12.11 26.63
CA GLN A 148 45.48 -11.84 26.99
C GLN A 148 45.41 -10.73 28.08
N PRO A 149 44.39 -10.61 28.97
CA PRO A 149 43.63 -9.36 29.03
C PRO A 149 43.75 -8.60 30.35
N ALA A 150 43.25 -7.36 30.37
CA ALA A 150 43.00 -6.62 31.60
C ALA A 150 41.70 -5.81 31.47
N ALA A 151 40.92 -5.75 32.55
CA ALA A 151 39.81 -4.83 32.73
C ALA A 151 40.19 -3.76 33.75
N ILE A 152 39.50 -2.61 33.73
CA ILE A 152 39.09 -1.78 34.89
C ILE A 152 38.30 -0.57 34.34
N ALA A 153 37.36 -0.05 35.15
CA ALA A 153 36.48 1.06 34.79
C ALA A 153 36.86 2.37 35.48
N SER A 154 36.47 3.52 34.92
CA SER A 154 36.18 4.77 35.65
C SER A 154 35.42 5.78 34.77
N ASP A 155 34.64 6.65 35.41
CA ASP A 155 33.67 7.57 34.81
C ASP A 155 34.26 8.93 34.35
N PRO A 156 33.51 9.76 33.58
CA PRO A 156 34.08 10.89 32.83
C PRO A 156 34.21 12.21 33.61
N VAL A 157 35.10 13.08 33.13
CA VAL A 157 35.33 14.44 33.65
C VAL A 157 34.62 15.50 32.79
N ILE A 158 33.98 16.47 33.46
CA ILE A 158 33.27 17.59 32.84
C ILE A 158 34.24 18.73 32.47
N ALA A 159 34.13 19.27 31.25
CA ALA A 159 34.86 20.46 30.82
C ALA A 159 33.96 21.72 30.83
N ARG A 160 34.46 22.83 31.38
CA ARG A 160 33.85 24.18 31.33
C ARG A 160 34.83 25.19 30.72
N ALA A 161 34.29 26.26 30.14
CA ALA A 161 35.08 27.26 29.41
C ALA A 161 35.85 28.23 30.33
N PRO A 162 36.95 28.84 29.84
CA PRO A 162 37.66 29.93 30.52
C PRO A 162 37.12 31.32 30.15
N THR A 163 37.27 32.28 31.05
CA THR A 163 37.09 33.73 30.83
C THR A 163 38.33 34.50 31.30
N ILE A 164 38.69 35.57 30.59
CA ILE A 164 39.69 36.56 31.01
C ILE A 164 39.12 37.96 30.72
N ALA A 165 39.50 38.99 31.48
CA ALA A 165 38.70 40.20 31.65
C ALA A 165 39.49 41.52 31.74
N LYS A 166 38.78 42.63 31.47
CA LYS A 166 38.95 44.02 31.94
C LYS A 166 40.24 44.82 31.59
N ALA A 167 40.01 46.02 31.06
CA ALA A 167 40.59 47.28 31.55
C ALA A 167 39.63 48.46 31.23
N ASN A 168 39.77 49.60 31.92
CA ASN A 168 38.83 50.74 31.88
C ASN A 168 39.36 51.94 31.06
N GLY A 169 38.46 52.87 30.69
CA GLY A 169 38.80 54.23 30.27
C GLY A 169 37.57 55.11 29.99
N HIS A 170 37.46 56.28 30.63
CA HIS A 170 36.37 57.25 30.43
C HIS A 170 36.90 58.54 29.79
N SER A 171 36.18 59.10 28.79
CA SER A 171 35.99 60.55 28.62
C SER A 171 35.07 60.88 27.43
N GLU A 172 34.11 61.78 27.66
CA GLU A 172 33.36 62.56 26.67
C GLU A 172 33.78 64.04 26.76
N PRO A 173 33.33 64.96 25.88
CA PRO A 173 32.95 64.80 24.47
C PRO A 173 33.66 65.87 23.59
N ARG A 174 33.43 65.86 22.27
CA ARG A 174 33.37 67.09 21.47
C ARG A 174 32.59 66.91 20.17
N ASN A 175 31.99 68.00 19.72
CA ASN A 175 31.08 68.09 18.59
C ASN A 175 31.72 68.94 17.49
N ASP A 176 31.70 68.45 16.26
CA ASP A 176 31.67 69.25 15.03
C ASP A 176 31.18 68.36 13.89
N GLY A 177 30.38 68.90 12.98
CA GLY A 177 29.75 68.13 11.90
C GLY A 177 30.11 68.64 10.52
N LEU A 178 29.80 67.86 9.48
CA LEU A 178 29.37 68.39 8.19
C LEU A 178 28.78 67.30 7.27
N ASN A 179 27.46 67.36 7.11
CA ASN A 179 26.66 67.03 5.92
C ASN A 179 27.35 66.34 4.71
N ARG A 180 26.94 65.10 4.41
CA ARG A 180 26.45 64.71 3.05
C ARG A 180 25.60 63.44 3.11
N GLY A 181 24.48 63.45 2.40
CA GLY A 181 23.49 62.37 2.45
C GLY A 181 23.84 61.16 1.59
N GLY A 182 23.65 59.96 2.16
CA GLY A 182 23.56 58.69 1.43
C GLY A 182 22.38 57.89 1.96
N ARG A 183 21.54 57.34 1.06
CA ARG A 183 20.52 56.36 1.47
C ARG A 183 21.21 55.11 2.00
N PRO A 184 20.77 54.49 3.11
CA PRO A 184 21.25 53.17 3.49
C PRO A 184 20.91 52.18 2.35
N PRO A 185 21.77 51.18 2.08
CA PRO A 185 21.56 50.26 0.98
C PRO A 185 20.25 49.50 1.18
N GLU A 186 19.44 49.49 0.12
CA GLU A 186 18.17 48.79 0.10
C GLU A 186 18.44 47.28 0.28
N ARG A 187 18.02 46.73 1.43
CA ARG A 187 18.12 45.28 1.70
C ARG A 187 17.53 44.55 0.50
N GLU A 188 18.29 43.65 -0.11
CA GLU A 188 17.86 42.82 -1.21
C GLU A 188 16.53 42.15 -0.88
N ARG A 189 15.43 42.73 -1.39
CA ARG A 189 14.14 42.07 -1.49
C ARG A 189 14.34 40.96 -2.50
N ARG A 190 14.78 39.79 -2.03
CA ARG A 190 14.79 38.56 -2.84
C ARG A 190 13.43 38.47 -3.52
N ASP A 191 13.42 38.52 -4.84
CA ASP A 191 12.17 38.44 -5.59
C ASP A 191 11.46 37.12 -5.23
N HIS A 192 10.39 37.25 -4.46
CA HIS A 192 9.39 36.20 -4.30
C HIS A 192 8.64 36.08 -5.63
N ALA A 193 9.33 35.52 -6.64
CA ALA A 193 8.83 35.34 -8.00
C ALA A 193 7.45 34.68 -7.93
N GLU A 194 6.40 35.43 -8.28
CA GLU A 194 4.99 35.16 -7.94
C GLU A 194 4.66 33.66 -8.05
N HIS A 195 4.74 32.92 -6.94
CA HIS A 195 4.37 31.51 -6.97
C HIS A 195 2.85 31.48 -7.24
N PRO A 196 2.37 30.92 -8.37
CA PRO A 196 1.02 31.21 -8.85
C PRO A 196 -0.01 30.29 -8.17
N TRP A 197 0.20 29.98 -6.89
CA TRP A 197 -0.51 29.05 -6.02
C TRP A 197 -0.45 29.58 -4.58
N PRO A 198 -1.47 29.34 -3.74
CA PRO A 198 -1.43 29.81 -2.34
C PRO A 198 -0.29 29.18 -1.54
N ASP A 199 0.19 29.91 -0.53
CA ASP A 199 1.08 29.37 0.52
C ASP A 199 0.32 28.60 1.62
N GLU A 200 -0.97 28.34 1.40
CA GLU A 200 -1.83 27.49 2.23
C GLU A 200 -1.27 26.07 2.36
N LEU A 201 -0.80 25.69 3.55
CA LEU A 201 -0.34 24.33 3.84
C LEU A 201 -1.49 23.40 4.26
N TYR A 202 -1.47 22.17 3.78
CA TYR A 202 -2.37 21.09 4.17
C TYR A 202 -1.56 19.97 4.81
N ALA A 203 -2.14 19.24 5.77
CA ALA A 203 -1.48 18.12 6.43
C ALA A 203 -2.33 16.84 6.48
N ALA A 204 -1.73 15.70 6.19
CA ALA A 204 -2.35 14.39 6.34
C ALA A 204 -1.46 13.46 7.18
N LEU A 205 -2.05 12.84 8.20
CA LEU A 205 -1.38 11.89 9.10
C LEU A 205 -2.08 10.54 9.01
N ASP A 206 -1.32 9.46 8.79
CA ASP A 206 -1.80 8.08 8.87
C ASP A 206 -1.22 7.35 10.08
N LEU A 207 -2.10 6.78 10.92
CA LEU A 207 -1.74 5.86 11.99
C LEU A 207 -2.17 4.43 11.59
N GLY A 208 -1.21 3.73 11.00
CA GLY A 208 -1.29 2.35 10.53
C GLY A 208 -0.89 1.32 11.60
N THR A 209 -1.32 0.08 11.41
CA THR A 209 -0.91 -1.08 12.23
C THR A 209 0.61 -1.23 12.38
N ASN A 210 1.39 -0.84 11.35
CA ASN A 210 2.86 -0.89 11.38
C ASN A 210 3.54 0.49 11.48
N ASN A 211 2.96 1.54 10.89
CA ASN A 211 3.61 2.82 10.67
C ASN A 211 2.74 3.99 11.11
N CYS A 212 3.36 4.98 11.76
CA CYS A 212 2.81 6.33 11.87
C CYS A 212 3.55 7.24 10.89
N ARG A 213 2.84 7.96 10.01
CA ARG A 213 3.46 8.92 9.08
C ARG A 213 2.64 10.21 8.99
N LEU A 214 3.32 11.29 8.63
CA LEU A 214 2.76 12.62 8.42
C LEU A 214 3.30 13.17 7.10
N LEU A 215 2.45 13.89 6.37
CA LEU A 215 2.79 14.58 5.13
C LEU A 215 2.19 15.99 5.17
N ILE A 216 3.04 17.01 5.13
CA ILE A 216 2.65 18.42 5.03
C ILE A 216 2.98 18.90 3.62
N ALA A 217 2.01 19.46 2.91
CA ALA A 217 2.14 19.82 1.50
C ALA A 217 1.44 21.14 1.14
N GLN A 218 1.99 21.81 0.13
CA GLN A 218 1.44 23.02 -0.48
C GLN A 218 0.84 22.69 -1.85
N PRO A 219 -0.38 23.14 -2.21
CA PRO A 219 -0.94 22.92 -3.53
C PRO A 219 -0.08 23.58 -4.62
N THR A 220 0.02 22.94 -5.78
CA THR A 220 0.66 23.51 -6.97
C THR A 220 -0.26 23.37 -8.19
N ARG A 221 0.22 22.86 -9.33
CA ARG A 221 -0.58 22.69 -10.56
C ARG A 221 -1.84 21.84 -10.30
N PRO A 222 -2.88 21.92 -11.15
CA PRO A 222 -4.13 21.18 -10.93
C PRO A 222 -3.90 19.67 -10.70
N GLY A 223 -4.33 19.18 -9.53
CA GLY A 223 -4.11 17.79 -9.11
C GLY A 223 -2.67 17.46 -8.67
N GLN A 224 -1.86 18.47 -8.30
CA GLN A 224 -0.48 18.34 -7.84
C GLN A 224 -0.20 19.21 -6.62
N PHE A 225 0.71 18.75 -5.76
CA PHE A 225 1.20 19.47 -4.58
C PHE A 225 2.72 19.26 -4.42
N ARG A 226 3.38 20.16 -3.70
CA ARG A 226 4.78 20.05 -3.25
C ARG A 226 4.77 19.60 -1.79
N VAL A 227 5.49 18.52 -1.48
CA VAL A 227 5.77 18.14 -0.08
C VAL A 227 6.70 19.19 0.54
N VAL A 228 6.33 19.68 1.72
CA VAL A 228 7.04 20.72 2.49
C VAL A 228 7.68 20.12 3.74
N ASP A 229 7.02 19.16 4.39
CA ASP A 229 7.61 18.32 5.43
C ASP A 229 7.01 16.91 5.37
N ALA A 230 7.77 15.92 5.84
CA ALA A 230 7.34 14.55 6.01
C ALA A 230 7.91 13.96 7.30
N PHE A 231 7.22 12.95 7.81
CA PHE A 231 7.70 12.10 8.90
C PHE A 231 7.15 10.69 8.68
N SER A 232 7.92 9.68 9.05
CA SER A 232 7.50 8.28 9.03
C SER A 232 8.31 7.54 10.09
N ARG A 233 7.64 6.85 11.01
CA ARG A 233 8.26 5.96 12.00
C ARG A 233 7.57 4.60 11.93
N ILE A 234 8.33 3.53 12.16
CA ILE A 234 7.75 2.20 12.41
C ILE A 234 7.38 2.18 13.89
N VAL A 235 6.11 1.86 14.17
CA VAL A 235 5.54 1.88 15.53
C VAL A 235 5.02 0.51 15.95
N ARG A 236 4.72 -0.39 14.99
CA ARG A 236 4.14 -1.73 15.23
C ARG A 236 2.96 -1.68 16.22
N LEU A 237 2.03 -0.75 16.00
CA LEU A 237 0.89 -0.48 16.89
C LEU A 237 0.00 -1.72 17.10
N GLY A 238 -0.16 -2.55 16.08
CA GLY A 238 -0.95 -3.79 16.16
C GLY A 238 -0.14 -5.07 16.32
N GLU A 239 1.07 -5.02 16.87
CA GLU A 239 1.78 -6.26 17.23
C GLU A 239 1.06 -7.02 18.36
N GLY A 240 0.95 -8.34 18.23
CA GLY A 240 0.21 -9.20 19.15
C GLY A 240 -1.32 -9.02 19.14
N LEU A 241 -1.85 -8.00 18.44
CA LEU A 241 -3.27 -7.64 18.43
C LEU A 241 -4.18 -8.79 17.96
N GLY A 242 -3.70 -9.60 17.00
CA GLY A 242 -4.42 -10.76 16.51
C GLY A 242 -4.61 -11.88 17.54
N ALA A 243 -3.77 -11.93 18.59
CA ALA A 243 -3.85 -12.91 19.68
C ALA A 243 -4.48 -12.33 20.96
N SER A 244 -4.29 -11.03 21.24
CA SER A 244 -4.75 -10.38 22.47
C SER A 244 -6.12 -9.68 22.35
N GLY A 245 -6.53 -9.30 21.14
CA GLY A 245 -7.64 -8.37 20.90
C GLY A 245 -7.41 -6.94 21.42
N ARG A 246 -6.19 -6.59 21.86
CA ARG A 246 -5.84 -5.33 22.52
C ARG A 246 -4.46 -4.80 22.09
N LEU A 247 -4.32 -3.49 21.96
CA LEU A 247 -3.04 -2.81 21.80
C LEU A 247 -2.21 -2.99 23.08
N SER A 248 -0.94 -3.35 22.96
CA SER A 248 0.01 -3.42 24.10
C SER A 248 0.42 -2.02 24.56
N ASN A 249 0.88 -1.89 25.80
CA ASN A 249 1.30 -0.60 26.35
C ASN A 249 2.51 -0.06 25.59
N GLU A 250 3.46 -0.94 25.27
CA GLU A 250 4.70 -0.69 24.57
C GLU A 250 4.43 -0.20 23.14
N ALA A 251 3.43 -0.77 22.46
CA ALA A 251 3.03 -0.35 21.12
C ALA A 251 2.28 1.00 21.15
N MET A 252 1.44 1.23 22.16
CA MET A 252 0.81 2.53 22.40
C MET A 252 1.84 3.62 22.69
N ASP A 253 2.83 3.36 23.55
CA ASP A 253 3.87 4.32 23.92
C ASP A 253 4.72 4.75 22.72
N ARG A 254 5.20 3.79 21.91
CA ARG A 254 5.94 4.09 20.67
C ARG A 254 5.10 4.87 19.65
N ALA A 255 3.79 4.66 19.63
CA ALA A 255 2.88 5.43 18.79
C ALA A 255 2.66 6.85 19.32
N VAL A 256 2.42 7.05 20.62
CA VAL A 256 2.32 8.39 21.23
C VAL A 256 3.62 9.17 21.03
N ASP A 257 4.78 8.54 21.22
CA ASP A 257 6.09 9.12 20.90
C ASP A 257 6.19 9.65 19.47
N ALA A 258 5.75 8.85 18.49
CA ALA A 258 5.72 9.26 17.08
C ALA A 258 4.74 10.43 16.86
N LEU A 259 3.60 10.41 17.53
CA LEU A 259 2.55 11.43 17.43
C LEU A 259 2.95 12.75 18.11
N ARG A 260 3.74 12.74 19.20
CA ARG A 260 4.34 13.96 19.77
C ARG A 260 5.27 14.66 18.77
N VAL A 261 6.05 13.91 17.98
CA VAL A 261 6.88 14.48 16.90
C VAL A 261 6.01 15.06 15.77
N CYS A 262 4.93 14.38 15.39
CA CYS A 262 3.95 14.90 14.45
C CYS A 262 3.31 16.20 14.96
N ALA A 263 2.91 16.26 16.23
CA ALA A 263 2.33 17.45 16.85
C ALA A 263 3.28 18.64 16.83
N GLY A 264 4.59 18.44 17.09
CA GLY A 264 5.60 19.49 16.92
C GLY A 264 5.75 19.99 15.48
N LYS A 265 5.70 19.07 14.49
CA LYS A 265 5.75 19.43 13.05
C LYS A 265 4.50 20.16 12.57
N LEU A 266 3.35 19.94 13.20
CA LEU A 266 2.09 20.65 12.93
C LEU A 266 2.07 22.02 13.62
N LYS A 267 2.36 22.09 14.92
CA LYS A 267 2.34 23.32 15.73
C LYS A 267 3.35 24.39 15.28
N SER A 268 4.40 24.01 14.54
CA SER A 268 5.41 24.92 13.99
C SER A 268 5.02 25.59 12.67
N ARG A 269 3.77 25.41 12.18
CA ARG A 269 3.34 25.86 10.85
C ARG A 269 1.88 26.29 10.80
N GLU A 270 1.57 27.25 9.95
CA GLU A 270 0.19 27.65 9.63
C GLU A 270 -0.45 26.63 8.67
N ILE A 271 -1.06 25.59 9.23
CA ILE A 271 -1.80 24.57 8.48
C ILE A 271 -3.25 25.02 8.27
N ARG A 272 -3.63 25.28 7.02
CA ARG A 272 -5.00 25.68 6.64
C ARG A 272 -6.04 24.62 6.99
N ARG A 273 -5.73 23.35 6.73
CA ARG A 273 -6.63 22.21 6.94
C ARG A 273 -5.81 20.95 7.12
N MET A 274 -6.18 20.11 8.09
CA MET A 274 -5.57 18.81 8.30
C MET A 274 -6.62 17.71 8.46
N ARG A 275 -6.21 16.47 8.19
CA ARG A 275 -6.93 15.25 8.59
C ARG A 275 -5.92 14.25 9.16
N LEU A 276 -6.23 13.72 10.34
CA LEU A 276 -5.38 12.80 11.06
C LEU A 276 -6.19 11.52 11.26
N ILE A 277 -5.78 10.40 10.66
CA ILE A 277 -6.59 9.18 10.62
C ILE A 277 -5.92 8.03 11.38
N ALA A 278 -6.75 7.17 11.95
CA ALA A 278 -6.41 5.85 12.46
C ALA A 278 -7.15 4.76 11.67
N THR A 279 -6.54 3.57 11.61
CA THR A 279 -6.91 2.50 10.66
C THR A 279 -7.12 1.16 11.41
N GLU A 280 -6.96 0.03 10.72
CA GLU A 280 -7.31 -1.33 11.20
C GLU A 280 -6.90 -1.64 12.66
N ALA A 281 -5.71 -1.24 13.12
CA ALA A 281 -5.29 -1.52 14.50
C ALA A 281 -6.18 -0.87 15.56
N CYS A 282 -6.48 0.43 15.43
CA CYS A 282 -7.39 1.13 16.36
C CYS A 282 -8.85 0.70 16.16
N ARG A 283 -9.21 0.31 14.93
CA ARG A 283 -10.54 -0.19 14.54
C ARG A 283 -10.85 -1.60 15.07
N GLN A 284 -9.82 -2.44 15.23
CA GLN A 284 -9.94 -3.84 15.69
C GLN A 284 -9.79 -3.97 17.22
N ALA A 285 -8.98 -3.12 17.86
CA ALA A 285 -8.62 -3.28 19.26
C ALA A 285 -9.73 -2.88 20.24
N ALA A 286 -10.00 -3.73 21.25
CA ALA A 286 -10.96 -3.45 22.32
C ALA A 286 -10.55 -2.31 23.27
N ASN A 287 -9.34 -1.76 23.12
CA ASN A 287 -8.87 -0.53 23.77
C ASN A 287 -8.52 0.59 22.77
N GLY A 288 -8.95 0.48 21.50
CA GLY A 288 -8.65 1.46 20.46
C GLY A 288 -9.12 2.89 20.79
N ALA A 289 -10.34 3.05 21.32
CA ALA A 289 -10.86 4.34 21.76
C ALA A 289 -10.04 4.96 22.90
N ILE A 290 -9.78 4.18 23.96
CA ILE A 290 -8.98 4.59 25.14
C ILE A 290 -7.57 5.06 24.71
N PHE A 291 -6.99 4.40 23.71
CA PHE A 291 -5.71 4.81 23.12
C PHE A 291 -5.81 6.16 22.38
N LEU A 292 -6.90 6.44 21.66
CA LEU A 292 -7.10 7.73 21.01
C LEU A 292 -7.38 8.85 22.03
N ASP A 293 -8.14 8.59 23.09
CA ASP A 293 -8.31 9.54 24.21
C ASP A 293 -6.95 9.91 24.83
N ARG A 294 -6.07 8.92 25.01
CA ARG A 294 -4.69 9.11 25.45
C ARG A 294 -3.86 9.93 24.46
N VAL A 295 -4.00 9.69 23.16
CA VAL A 295 -3.32 10.48 22.10
C VAL A 295 -3.78 11.95 22.15
N VAL A 296 -5.07 12.22 22.32
CA VAL A 296 -5.58 13.59 22.49
C VAL A 296 -4.96 14.23 23.73
N ALA A 297 -5.01 13.56 24.89
CA ALA A 297 -4.49 14.08 26.15
C ALA A 297 -2.97 14.37 26.13
N GLU A 298 -2.16 13.49 25.53
CA GLU A 298 -0.69 13.62 25.53
C GLU A 298 -0.11 14.44 24.37
N THR A 299 -0.87 14.67 23.28
CA THR A 299 -0.33 15.32 22.07
C THR A 299 -1.14 16.54 21.60
N GLY A 300 -2.43 16.58 21.91
CA GLY A 300 -3.40 17.52 21.33
C GLY A 300 -3.75 17.21 19.87
N LEU A 301 -3.64 15.94 19.44
CA LEU A 301 -4.04 15.49 18.11
C LEU A 301 -5.31 14.64 18.19
N GLU A 302 -6.40 15.13 17.61
CA GLU A 302 -7.63 14.38 17.42
C GLU A 302 -7.51 13.52 16.15
N LEU A 303 -7.61 12.21 16.29
CA LEU A 303 -7.53 11.23 15.19
C LEU A 303 -8.90 10.56 14.97
N GLU A 304 -9.38 10.56 13.73
CA GLU A 304 -10.60 9.85 13.35
C GLU A 304 -10.29 8.39 12.96
N ILE A 305 -11.05 7.41 13.47
CA ILE A 305 -10.98 6.04 12.93
C ILE A 305 -11.80 6.02 11.64
N ILE A 306 -11.15 5.76 10.51
CA ILE A 306 -11.85 5.62 9.22
C ILE A 306 -12.38 4.19 9.02
N ASP A 307 -13.46 4.05 8.25
CA ASP A 307 -13.92 2.75 7.77
C ASP A 307 -13.10 2.23 6.57
N ARG A 308 -13.29 0.94 6.27
CA ARG A 308 -12.56 0.21 5.21
C ARG A 308 -12.92 0.68 3.80
N GLU A 309 -14.12 1.22 3.59
CA GLU A 309 -14.47 1.82 2.29
C GLU A 309 -13.67 3.11 2.08
N THR A 310 -13.68 4.00 3.06
CA THR A 310 -12.94 5.25 3.07
C THR A 310 -11.44 5.00 2.87
N GLU A 311 -10.89 3.97 3.50
CA GLU A 311 -9.49 3.55 3.33
C GLU A 311 -9.18 3.15 1.88
N ALA A 312 -9.97 2.26 1.29
CA ALA A 312 -9.84 1.87 -0.12
C ALA A 312 -10.03 3.05 -1.08
N ARG A 313 -11.03 3.93 -0.83
CA ARG A 313 -11.30 5.11 -1.67
C ARG A 313 -10.17 6.15 -1.59
N LEU A 314 -9.56 6.35 -0.42
CA LEU A 314 -8.40 7.23 -0.25
C LEU A 314 -7.14 6.70 -0.94
N ALA A 315 -6.88 5.40 -0.90
CA ALA A 315 -5.79 4.76 -1.66
C ALA A 315 -5.94 5.03 -3.17
N VAL A 316 -7.17 4.90 -3.71
CA VAL A 316 -7.50 5.24 -5.10
C VAL A 316 -7.33 6.73 -5.41
N SER A 317 -7.76 7.64 -4.50
CA SER A 317 -7.53 9.08 -4.66
C SER A 317 -6.03 9.41 -4.72
N GLY A 318 -5.20 8.83 -3.83
CA GLY A 318 -3.76 9.07 -3.77
C GLY A 318 -2.98 8.56 -5.00
N CYS A 319 -3.38 7.42 -5.55
CA CYS A 319 -2.78 6.85 -6.76
C CYS A 319 -3.29 7.47 -8.07
N SER A 320 -4.33 8.30 -8.04
CA SER A 320 -5.09 8.74 -9.23
C SER A 320 -4.24 9.27 -10.40
N SER A 321 -3.18 10.01 -10.09
CA SER A 321 -2.22 10.55 -11.08
C SER A 321 -1.34 9.52 -11.80
N LEU A 322 -1.34 8.26 -11.38
CA LEU A 322 -0.56 7.17 -11.98
C LEU A 322 -1.36 6.37 -13.04
N VAL A 323 -2.69 6.59 -13.12
CA VAL A 323 -3.57 5.95 -14.10
C VAL A 323 -3.55 6.71 -15.42
N GLY A 324 -3.33 5.99 -16.52
CA GLY A 324 -3.25 6.54 -17.87
C GLY A 324 -4.58 7.08 -18.41
N ARG A 325 -4.54 7.72 -19.59
CA ARG A 325 -5.75 8.15 -20.34
C ARG A 325 -6.32 7.01 -21.19
N GLU A 326 -5.42 6.17 -21.66
CA GLU A 326 -5.61 4.93 -22.38
C GLU A 326 -6.19 3.81 -21.50
N THR A 327 -5.80 3.78 -20.21
CA THR A 327 -6.23 2.75 -19.25
C THR A 327 -7.76 2.64 -19.15
N ARG A 328 -8.27 1.41 -19.26
CA ARG A 328 -9.70 1.09 -19.13
C ARG A 328 -10.03 0.37 -17.82
N SER A 329 -9.12 -0.45 -17.30
CA SER A 329 -9.33 -1.18 -16.05
C SER A 329 -8.08 -1.14 -15.17
N VAL A 330 -8.26 -1.05 -13.86
CA VAL A 330 -7.18 -1.15 -12.87
C VAL A 330 -7.68 -1.97 -11.68
N VAL A 331 -6.85 -2.90 -11.20
CA VAL A 331 -6.94 -3.39 -9.82
C VAL A 331 -5.91 -2.63 -9.02
N LEU A 332 -6.37 -1.78 -8.12
CA LEU A 332 -5.52 -1.09 -7.16
C LEU A 332 -5.55 -1.86 -5.84
N PHE A 333 -4.40 -1.95 -5.17
CA PHE A 333 -4.32 -2.52 -3.83
C PHE A 333 -3.33 -1.78 -2.92
N ASP A 334 -3.72 -1.62 -1.66
CA ASP A 334 -2.85 -1.19 -0.56
C ASP A 334 -2.57 -2.42 0.32
N ILE A 335 -1.29 -2.76 0.51
CA ILE A 335 -0.90 -3.84 1.41
C ILE A 335 -0.49 -3.22 2.73
N GLY A 336 -1.47 -3.14 3.64
CA GLY A 336 -1.34 -2.57 4.97
C GLY A 336 -0.64 -3.50 5.96
N GLY A 337 -0.65 -3.10 7.23
CA GLY A 337 -0.11 -3.92 8.32
C GLY A 337 -1.12 -4.92 8.89
N GLY A 338 -2.36 -4.49 9.11
CA GLY A 338 -3.45 -5.33 9.65
C GLY A 338 -4.43 -5.83 8.60
N SER A 339 -4.76 -4.98 7.63
CA SER A 339 -5.64 -5.23 6.49
C SER A 339 -4.91 -5.03 5.15
N SER A 340 -5.58 -5.41 4.05
CA SER A 340 -5.17 -5.09 2.69
C SER A 340 -6.40 -4.72 1.85
N GLU A 341 -6.46 -3.47 1.40
CA GLU A 341 -7.57 -2.90 0.63
C GLU A 341 -7.37 -3.15 -0.87
N ILE A 342 -8.44 -3.52 -1.56
CA ILE A 342 -8.43 -3.83 -3.00
C ILE A 342 -9.62 -3.13 -3.67
N ALA A 343 -9.37 -2.42 -4.77
CA ALA A 343 -10.38 -1.67 -5.51
C ALA A 343 -10.29 -1.97 -7.02
N VAL A 344 -11.40 -2.43 -7.60
CA VAL A 344 -11.53 -2.73 -9.04
C VAL A 344 -12.18 -1.55 -9.73
N ILE A 345 -11.36 -0.82 -10.47
CA ILE A 345 -11.68 0.45 -11.12
C ILE A 345 -11.95 0.19 -12.60
N ARG A 346 -13.15 0.54 -13.09
CA ARG A 346 -13.50 0.44 -14.52
C ARG A 346 -13.79 1.83 -15.10
N ILE A 347 -13.05 2.19 -16.13
CA ILE A 347 -12.95 3.53 -16.70
C ILE A 347 -13.52 3.51 -18.12
N GLY A 348 -14.86 3.60 -18.18
CA GLY A 348 -15.58 3.85 -19.43
C GLY A 348 -15.30 5.22 -20.03
N GLU A 349 -16.00 5.54 -21.11
CA GLU A 349 -15.79 6.78 -21.89
C GLU A 349 -16.06 8.05 -21.06
N ASN A 350 -17.07 7.99 -20.19
CA ASN A 350 -17.40 9.07 -19.25
C ASN A 350 -16.44 9.07 -18.05
N ARG A 351 -15.25 9.66 -18.22
CA ARG A 351 -14.28 9.87 -17.12
C ARG A 351 -14.77 10.90 -16.10
N PHE A 352 -15.04 10.46 -14.87
CA PHE A 352 -15.26 11.33 -13.71
C PHE A 352 -13.98 12.10 -13.32
N SER A 353 -14.16 13.20 -12.59
CA SER A 353 -13.05 14.05 -12.13
C SER A 353 -12.29 13.52 -10.91
N ARG A 354 -12.84 12.53 -10.19
CA ARG A 354 -12.16 11.78 -9.11
C ARG A 354 -12.13 10.30 -9.48
N LEU A 355 -10.96 9.67 -9.41
CA LEU A 355 -10.79 8.26 -9.77
C LEU A 355 -11.58 7.32 -8.84
N ALA A 356 -11.75 7.70 -7.57
CA ALA A 356 -12.55 6.94 -6.59
C ALA A 356 -14.06 6.88 -6.94
N ASN A 357 -14.52 7.55 -7.99
CA ASN A 357 -15.88 7.42 -8.54
C ASN A 357 -15.97 6.37 -9.67
N HIS A 358 -14.85 5.78 -10.08
CA HIS A 358 -14.77 4.66 -11.03
C HIS A 358 -14.58 3.29 -10.36
N ILE A 359 -14.54 3.25 -9.02
CA ILE A 359 -14.53 2.00 -8.26
C ILE A 359 -15.87 1.31 -8.52
N THR A 360 -15.82 0.08 -9.04
CA THR A 360 -16.99 -0.75 -9.32
C THR A 360 -17.23 -1.78 -8.22
N HIS A 361 -16.14 -2.31 -7.68
CA HIS A 361 -16.11 -3.29 -6.59
C HIS A 361 -14.91 -2.95 -5.71
N TRP A 362 -15.03 -3.15 -4.40
CA TRP A 362 -13.90 -3.04 -3.48
C TRP A 362 -14.05 -4.08 -2.36
N THR A 363 -12.94 -4.41 -1.72
CA THR A 363 -12.91 -5.19 -0.49
C THR A 363 -11.73 -4.76 0.38
N SER A 364 -11.76 -5.12 1.65
CA SER A 364 -10.67 -4.96 2.61
C SER A 364 -10.48 -6.30 3.28
N LEU A 365 -9.42 -7.00 2.94
CA LEU A 365 -9.12 -8.30 3.53
C LEU A 365 -8.63 -8.07 4.99
N PRO A 366 -9.05 -8.87 5.98
CA PRO A 366 -8.59 -8.77 7.37
C PRO A 366 -7.20 -9.40 7.55
N VAL A 367 -6.29 -9.09 6.64
CA VAL A 367 -4.91 -9.58 6.60
C VAL A 367 -3.99 -8.51 5.99
N GLY A 368 -2.88 -8.25 6.67
CA GLY A 368 -1.79 -7.39 6.21
C GLY A 368 -0.45 -7.98 6.62
N VAL A 369 0.65 -7.27 6.35
CA VAL A 369 2.00 -7.84 6.53
C VAL A 369 2.32 -8.24 7.98
N VAL A 370 1.75 -7.55 8.97
CA VAL A 370 1.97 -7.87 10.40
C VAL A 370 1.16 -9.09 10.77
N THR A 371 -0.16 -9.06 10.55
CA THR A 371 -1.05 -10.13 11.01
C THR A 371 -0.78 -11.47 10.30
N LEU A 372 -0.33 -11.45 9.03
CA LEU A 372 0.09 -12.66 8.32
C LEU A 372 1.47 -13.15 8.77
N SER A 373 2.44 -12.24 8.99
CA SER A 373 3.76 -12.59 9.53
C SER A 373 3.66 -13.25 10.91
N GLU A 374 2.78 -12.76 11.79
CA GLU A 374 2.54 -13.34 13.11
C GLU A 374 1.97 -14.76 13.04
N ARG A 375 1.10 -15.06 12.06
CA ARG A 375 0.55 -16.41 11.86
C ARG A 375 1.56 -17.42 11.30
N HIS A 376 2.54 -16.96 10.52
CA HIS A 376 3.48 -17.82 9.78
C HIS A 376 4.95 -17.65 10.18
N GLY A 377 5.21 -17.06 11.35
CA GLY A 377 6.53 -16.93 11.98
C GLY A 377 7.45 -15.82 11.44
N GLY A 378 7.24 -15.35 10.20
CA GLY A 378 7.87 -14.14 9.61
C GLY A 378 9.37 -14.24 9.33
N GLN A 379 10.19 -14.44 10.37
CA GLN A 379 11.65 -14.57 10.26
C GLN A 379 12.06 -15.83 9.49
N HIS A 380 11.38 -16.95 9.78
CA HIS A 380 11.66 -18.29 9.24
C HIS A 380 10.58 -18.75 8.23
N VAL A 381 10.46 -18.01 7.12
CA VAL A 381 9.59 -18.42 6.00
C VAL A 381 10.34 -19.37 5.06
N THR A 382 9.74 -20.52 4.78
CA THR A 382 10.19 -21.49 3.76
C THR A 382 9.34 -21.34 2.49
N PRO A 383 9.71 -21.96 1.35
CA PRO A 383 8.84 -21.98 0.17
C PRO A 383 7.46 -22.61 0.45
N GLU A 384 7.38 -23.58 1.37
CA GLU A 384 6.13 -24.22 1.77
C GLU A 384 5.26 -23.32 2.64
N SER A 385 5.82 -22.62 3.66
CA SER A 385 5.04 -21.65 4.43
C SER A 385 4.72 -20.38 3.63
N PHE A 386 5.56 -20.01 2.66
CA PHE A 386 5.23 -18.97 1.68
C PHE A 386 4.01 -19.35 0.84
N GLU A 387 4.00 -20.54 0.22
CA GLU A 387 2.84 -21.00 -0.58
C GLU A 387 1.59 -21.22 0.29
N THR A 388 1.76 -21.56 1.57
CA THR A 388 0.66 -21.61 2.55
C THR A 388 0.09 -20.21 2.82
N MET A 389 0.93 -19.19 3.00
CA MET A 389 0.49 -17.78 3.11
C MET A 389 -0.25 -17.32 1.85
N VAL A 390 0.25 -17.66 0.65
CA VAL A 390 -0.40 -17.34 -0.63
C VAL A 390 -1.77 -18.02 -0.73
N SER A 391 -1.85 -19.28 -0.34
CA SER A 391 -3.11 -20.06 -0.34
C SER A 391 -4.14 -19.51 0.65
N GLU A 392 -3.70 -19.07 1.85
CA GLU A 392 -4.58 -18.45 2.84
C GLU A 392 -5.21 -17.15 2.30
N VAL A 393 -4.40 -16.25 1.75
CA VAL A 393 -4.88 -14.99 1.16
C VAL A 393 -5.71 -15.25 -0.09
N GLY A 394 -5.34 -16.25 -0.91
CA GLY A 394 -6.14 -16.73 -2.05
C GLY A 394 -7.54 -17.20 -1.63
N GLY A 395 -7.65 -17.91 -0.50
CA GLY A 395 -8.92 -18.33 0.10
C GLY A 395 -9.78 -17.18 0.65
N MET A 396 -9.20 -16.00 0.91
CA MET A 396 -9.94 -14.77 1.18
C MET A 396 -10.37 -14.07 -0.12
N LEU A 397 -9.45 -13.96 -1.10
CA LEU A 397 -9.71 -13.38 -2.42
C LEU A 397 -10.79 -14.13 -3.23
N ALA A 398 -10.92 -15.44 -3.02
CA ALA A 398 -11.97 -16.26 -3.63
C ALA A 398 -13.38 -15.89 -3.13
N ARG A 399 -13.51 -15.24 -1.98
CA ARG A 399 -14.79 -14.75 -1.43
C ARG A 399 -15.18 -13.36 -1.92
N PHE A 400 -14.26 -12.66 -2.59
CA PHE A 400 -14.55 -11.36 -3.18
C PHE A 400 -15.30 -11.56 -4.49
N ASP A 401 -16.63 -11.41 -4.42
CA ASP A 401 -17.52 -11.38 -5.57
C ASP A 401 -17.22 -10.13 -6.42
N CYS A 402 -16.39 -10.35 -7.43
CA CYS A 402 -16.03 -9.36 -8.43
C CYS A 402 -15.98 -10.07 -9.79
N PRO A 403 -16.74 -9.59 -10.80
CA PRO A 403 -16.72 -10.15 -12.14
C PRO A 403 -15.32 -10.12 -12.75
N GLU A 404 -15.04 -11.12 -13.58
CA GLU A 404 -13.79 -11.20 -14.31
C GLU A 404 -13.48 -9.89 -15.07
N ILE A 405 -12.20 -9.57 -15.14
CA ILE A 405 -11.69 -8.40 -15.86
C ILE A 405 -11.23 -8.92 -17.21
N GLU A 406 -11.88 -8.48 -18.28
CA GLU A 406 -11.52 -8.85 -19.65
C GLU A 406 -10.08 -8.39 -19.96
N VAL A 407 -9.11 -9.31 -19.86
CA VAL A 407 -7.69 -9.08 -20.19
C VAL A 407 -7.46 -9.00 -21.71
N ALA A 408 -8.53 -8.98 -22.51
CA ALA A 408 -8.55 -9.10 -23.97
C ALA A 408 -7.64 -8.09 -24.70
N HIS A 409 -7.37 -6.93 -24.09
CA HIS A 409 -6.41 -5.94 -24.57
C HIS A 409 -5.38 -5.62 -23.48
N SER A 410 -4.24 -6.31 -23.53
CA SER A 410 -3.18 -6.31 -22.50
C SER A 410 -2.46 -4.97 -22.26
N GLY A 411 -2.75 -3.93 -23.06
CA GLY A 411 -2.31 -2.56 -22.80
C GLY A 411 -3.18 -1.81 -21.79
N ASP A 412 -4.48 -2.10 -21.76
CA ASP A 412 -5.53 -1.26 -21.14
C ASP A 412 -5.86 -1.65 -19.69
N PHE A 413 -5.42 -2.84 -19.27
CA PHE A 413 -5.48 -3.33 -17.89
C PHE A 413 -4.08 -3.35 -17.24
N HIS A 414 -4.00 -2.99 -15.95
CA HIS A 414 -2.81 -3.24 -15.13
C HIS A 414 -3.12 -3.27 -13.62
N LEU A 415 -2.18 -3.79 -12.85
CA LEU A 415 -2.15 -3.69 -11.38
C LEU A 415 -1.52 -2.37 -10.94
N ILE A 416 -2.05 -1.73 -9.89
CA ILE A 416 -1.36 -0.67 -9.14
C ILE A 416 -1.26 -1.08 -7.68
N GLY A 417 -0.05 -1.39 -7.23
CA GLY A 417 0.23 -1.62 -5.82
C GLY A 417 0.71 -0.36 -5.12
N THR A 418 0.36 -0.19 -3.84
CA THR A 418 0.94 0.84 -2.97
C THR A 418 1.43 0.29 -1.62
N SER A 419 1.93 1.18 -0.77
CA SER A 419 2.48 0.93 0.57
C SER A 419 3.77 0.10 0.60
N GLY A 420 4.17 -0.33 1.79
CA GLY A 420 5.52 -0.75 2.13
C GLY A 420 6.05 -1.94 1.34
N THR A 421 5.18 -2.90 1.01
CA THR A 421 5.53 -4.13 0.30
C THR A 421 6.12 -3.84 -1.08
N VAL A 422 5.33 -3.23 -1.97
CA VAL A 422 5.72 -3.03 -3.37
C VAL A 422 6.80 -1.96 -3.54
N THR A 423 6.81 -0.95 -2.66
CA THR A 423 7.87 0.08 -2.64
C THR A 423 9.21 -0.49 -2.19
N THR A 424 9.21 -1.46 -1.26
CA THR A 424 10.42 -2.20 -0.86
C THR A 424 10.88 -3.14 -1.97
N LEU A 425 9.97 -3.88 -2.60
CA LEU A 425 10.28 -4.76 -3.73
C LEU A 425 10.92 -3.98 -4.89
N ALA A 426 10.37 -2.80 -5.22
CA ALA A 426 10.93 -1.87 -6.18
C ALA A 426 12.32 -1.35 -5.79
N GLY A 427 12.55 -1.04 -4.51
CA GLY A 427 13.86 -0.63 -4.01
C GLY A 427 14.94 -1.73 -4.13
N VAL A 428 14.55 -2.99 -3.91
CA VAL A 428 15.41 -4.18 -4.08
C VAL A 428 15.64 -4.56 -5.55
N HIS A 429 14.63 -4.34 -6.41
CA HIS A 429 14.77 -4.48 -7.87
C HIS A 429 15.75 -3.44 -8.45
N LEU A 430 15.63 -2.18 -8.03
CA LEU A 430 16.48 -1.07 -8.45
C LEU A 430 17.87 -1.04 -7.76
N ASP A 431 18.17 -2.03 -6.92
CA ASP A 431 19.41 -2.19 -6.14
C ASP A 431 19.86 -0.89 -5.44
N LEU A 432 18.93 -0.22 -4.76
CA LEU A 432 19.20 1.11 -4.22
C LEU A 432 20.04 1.03 -2.92
N PRO A 433 21.14 1.80 -2.79
CA PRO A 433 21.97 1.83 -1.58
C PRO A 433 21.27 2.48 -0.37
N ARG A 434 20.09 3.06 -0.59
CA ARG A 434 19.09 3.48 0.40
C ARG A 434 17.78 3.77 -0.33
N TYR A 435 16.66 3.71 0.37
CA TYR A 435 15.36 4.09 -0.21
C TYR A 435 15.37 5.53 -0.78
N ASP A 436 14.80 5.71 -1.98
CA ASP A 436 14.57 7.01 -2.62
C ASP A 436 13.25 6.99 -3.41
N ARG A 437 12.21 7.58 -2.80
CA ARG A 437 10.87 7.74 -3.38
C ARG A 437 10.89 8.22 -4.84
N ARG A 438 11.85 9.09 -5.21
CA ARG A 438 11.92 9.69 -6.56
C ARG A 438 12.34 8.70 -7.64
N LYS A 439 12.90 7.55 -7.25
CA LYS A 439 13.25 6.42 -8.13
C LYS A 439 12.20 5.30 -8.12
N VAL A 440 11.44 5.18 -7.03
CA VAL A 440 10.47 4.09 -6.79
C VAL A 440 9.05 4.47 -7.23
N ASP A 441 8.65 5.71 -7.03
CA ASP A 441 7.27 6.15 -7.27
C ASP A 441 6.90 6.21 -8.76
N GLY A 442 5.88 5.45 -9.15
CA GLY A 442 5.34 5.44 -10.49
C GLY A 442 6.10 4.56 -11.50
N ILE A 443 7.08 3.77 -11.08
CA ILE A 443 7.75 2.80 -11.97
C ILE A 443 6.80 1.66 -12.38
N TRP A 444 7.17 0.99 -13.47
CA TRP A 444 6.61 -0.29 -13.87
C TRP A 444 7.57 -1.41 -13.50
N LEU A 445 7.02 -2.55 -13.11
CA LEU A 445 7.70 -3.85 -13.03
C LEU A 445 6.92 -4.83 -13.91
N SER A 446 7.60 -5.68 -14.68
CA SER A 446 6.98 -6.79 -15.38
C SER A 446 6.54 -7.89 -14.40
N ASP A 447 5.70 -8.80 -14.87
CA ASP A 447 5.30 -9.97 -14.08
C ASP A 447 6.52 -10.85 -13.72
N ASP A 448 7.43 -11.07 -14.68
CA ASP A 448 8.71 -11.78 -14.46
C ASP A 448 9.61 -11.08 -13.43
N GLU A 449 9.69 -9.74 -13.46
CA GLU A 449 10.50 -8.96 -12.53
C GLU A 449 9.99 -9.06 -11.08
N VAL A 450 8.66 -9.09 -10.89
CA VAL A 450 8.05 -9.31 -9.58
C VAL A 450 8.33 -10.73 -9.08
N SER A 451 8.10 -11.75 -9.92
CA SER A 451 8.43 -13.16 -9.63
C SER A 451 9.89 -13.35 -9.23
N ALA A 452 10.82 -12.78 -10.01
CA ALA A 452 12.25 -12.88 -9.75
C ALA A 452 12.66 -12.21 -8.42
N MET A 453 12.03 -11.11 -8.04
CA MET A 453 12.30 -10.46 -6.75
C MET A 453 11.69 -11.21 -5.56
N GLN A 454 10.49 -11.78 -5.68
CA GLN A 454 9.92 -12.65 -4.65
C GLN A 454 10.82 -13.88 -4.41
N ALA A 455 11.27 -14.54 -5.49
CA ALA A 455 12.20 -15.67 -5.40
C ALA A 455 13.55 -15.28 -4.77
N LYS A 456 14.11 -14.12 -5.15
CA LYS A 456 15.34 -13.57 -4.54
C LYS A 456 15.18 -13.33 -3.04
N LEU A 457 14.09 -12.71 -2.59
CA LEU A 457 13.81 -12.45 -1.17
C LEU A 457 13.56 -13.72 -0.36
N LEU A 458 12.98 -14.75 -0.99
CA LEU A 458 12.73 -16.06 -0.41
C LEU A 458 14.00 -16.93 -0.32
N SER A 459 14.99 -16.71 -1.19
CA SER A 459 16.32 -17.34 -1.12
C SER A 459 17.25 -16.76 -0.05
N TRP A 460 16.88 -15.64 0.55
CA TRP A 460 17.64 -14.99 1.62
C TRP A 460 17.26 -15.54 3.00
N ASP A 461 18.18 -15.45 3.96
CA ASP A 461 17.87 -15.60 5.38
C ASP A 461 17.36 -14.26 5.98
N PHE A 462 17.03 -14.28 7.27
CA PHE A 462 16.56 -13.08 7.98
C PHE A 462 17.64 -11.99 8.07
N GLU A 463 18.90 -12.36 8.28
CA GLU A 463 20.00 -11.39 8.42
C GLU A 463 20.30 -10.68 7.09
N SER A 464 20.29 -11.41 5.98
CA SER A 464 20.43 -10.86 4.62
C SER A 464 19.25 -9.94 4.26
N ARG A 465 18.02 -10.27 4.70
CA ARG A 465 16.87 -9.36 4.59
C ARG A 465 17.06 -8.10 5.44
N ALA A 466 17.49 -8.23 6.70
CA ALA A 466 17.71 -7.11 7.62
C ALA A 466 18.83 -6.16 7.18
N ALA A 467 19.91 -6.71 6.61
CA ALA A 467 21.05 -5.95 6.09
C ALA A 467 20.75 -5.18 4.79
N ASN A 468 19.65 -5.49 4.09
CA ASN A 468 19.32 -4.81 2.83
C ASN A 468 18.87 -3.35 3.06
N PRO A 469 19.51 -2.33 2.44
CA PRO A 469 19.20 -0.91 2.66
C PRO A 469 17.80 -0.43 2.27
N CYS A 470 17.02 -1.23 1.55
CA CYS A 470 15.62 -0.94 1.23
C CYS A 470 14.62 -1.66 2.12
N ILE A 471 15.03 -2.70 2.85
CA ILE A 471 14.20 -3.45 3.81
C ILE A 471 14.44 -2.92 5.23
N GLY A 472 15.66 -3.09 5.75
CA GLY A 472 16.04 -2.82 7.14
C GLY A 472 15.51 -3.85 8.15
N PRO A 473 16.09 -3.90 9.36
CA PRO A 473 15.74 -4.90 10.38
C PRO A 473 14.25 -4.85 10.76
N ASP A 474 13.70 -3.64 10.92
CA ASP A 474 12.31 -3.39 11.33
C ASP A 474 11.23 -3.94 10.37
N ARG A 475 11.61 -4.53 9.22
CA ARG A 475 10.69 -5.11 8.21
C ARG A 475 11.18 -6.44 7.61
N ALA A 476 12.29 -7.01 8.09
CA ALA A 476 12.90 -8.23 7.53
C ALA A 476 12.09 -9.51 7.80
N ASP A 477 11.25 -9.47 8.83
CA ASP A 477 10.17 -10.41 9.17
C ASP A 477 8.93 -10.21 8.29
N LEU A 478 8.51 -8.94 8.12
CA LEU A 478 7.26 -8.59 7.43
C LEU A 478 7.29 -8.75 5.90
N VAL A 479 8.47 -8.64 5.27
CA VAL A 479 8.57 -8.48 3.81
C VAL A 479 8.09 -9.70 3.02
N LEU A 480 8.29 -10.93 3.53
CA LEU A 480 7.82 -12.14 2.83
C LEU A 480 6.31 -12.38 2.98
N ALA A 481 5.71 -12.02 4.11
CA ALA A 481 4.26 -11.99 4.26
C ALA A 481 3.61 -11.01 3.26
N GLY A 482 4.21 -9.81 3.08
CA GLY A 482 3.80 -8.89 2.03
C GLY A 482 3.95 -9.46 0.61
N CYS A 483 5.05 -10.15 0.33
CA CYS A 483 5.26 -10.82 -0.96
C CYS A 483 4.22 -11.92 -1.25
N ALA A 484 3.72 -12.61 -0.22
CA ALA A 484 2.67 -13.62 -0.35
C ALA A 484 1.28 -13.00 -0.62
N ILE A 485 0.94 -11.87 0.03
CA ILE A 485 -0.28 -11.10 -0.27
C ILE A 485 -0.26 -10.60 -1.72
N LEU A 486 0.87 -10.03 -2.17
CA LEU A 486 1.07 -9.59 -3.55
C LEU A 486 0.91 -10.75 -4.55
N GLU A 487 1.44 -11.93 -4.22
CA GLU A 487 1.35 -13.11 -5.07
C GLU A 487 -0.07 -13.62 -5.22
N ALA A 488 -0.83 -13.71 -4.13
CA ALA A 488 -2.24 -14.11 -4.16
C ALA A 488 -3.08 -13.14 -5.03
N ILE A 489 -2.79 -11.84 -4.95
CA ILE A 489 -3.42 -10.81 -5.80
C ILE A 489 -3.04 -10.99 -7.28
N ARG A 490 -1.76 -11.23 -7.60
CA ARG A 490 -1.32 -11.51 -8.99
C ARG A 490 -1.97 -12.76 -9.58
N ARG A 491 -2.12 -13.83 -8.80
CA ARG A 491 -2.80 -15.06 -9.22
C ARG A 491 -4.31 -14.84 -9.44
N ARG A 492 -4.96 -13.97 -8.65
CA ARG A 492 -6.39 -13.62 -8.82
C ARG A 492 -6.63 -12.68 -10.01
N TRP A 493 -5.68 -11.81 -10.34
CA TRP A 493 -5.75 -10.90 -11.50
C TRP A 493 -4.41 -10.85 -12.28
N PRO A 494 -4.12 -11.86 -13.13
CA PRO A 494 -2.89 -11.92 -13.91
C PRO A 494 -2.73 -10.70 -14.82
N SER A 495 -1.54 -10.09 -14.81
CA SER A 495 -1.25 -8.87 -15.58
C SER A 495 0.21 -8.83 -15.99
N PRO A 496 0.56 -8.48 -17.25
CA PRO A 496 1.95 -8.49 -17.70
C PRO A 496 2.84 -7.44 -17.01
N ARG A 497 2.25 -6.50 -16.25
CA ARG A 497 2.95 -5.43 -15.54
C ARG A 497 2.17 -4.92 -14.33
N MET A 498 2.89 -4.63 -13.26
CA MET A 498 2.42 -3.87 -12.10
C MET A 498 3.03 -2.47 -12.11
N ARG A 499 2.26 -1.47 -11.70
CA ARG A 499 2.77 -0.14 -11.37
C ARG A 499 2.94 0.01 -9.87
N VAL A 500 4.06 0.61 -9.45
CA VAL A 500 4.37 0.86 -8.04
C VAL A 500 4.01 2.29 -7.69
N ALA A 501 3.33 2.49 -6.55
CA ALA A 501 3.04 3.79 -5.99
C ALA A 501 3.72 3.96 -4.62
N ASP A 502 4.44 5.06 -4.41
CA ASP A 502 4.74 5.58 -3.07
C ASP A 502 3.72 6.70 -2.79
N ARG A 503 2.43 6.34 -2.86
CA ARG A 503 1.29 7.25 -2.68
C ARG A 503 0.09 6.46 -2.18
N GLY A 504 -0.51 6.85 -1.06
CA GLY A 504 -1.66 6.12 -0.50
C GLY A 504 -2.61 7.06 0.20
N LEU A 505 -3.10 6.62 1.37
CA LEU A 505 -4.08 7.31 2.20
C LEU A 505 -3.75 8.81 2.39
N ARG A 506 -2.52 9.16 2.76
CA ARG A 506 -2.10 10.57 2.98
C ARG A 506 -2.18 11.41 1.70
N GLU A 507 -1.68 10.91 0.58
CA GLU A 507 -1.80 11.60 -0.71
C GLU A 507 -3.26 11.72 -1.17
N GLY A 508 -4.11 10.73 -0.83
CA GLY A 508 -5.56 10.80 -1.01
C GLY A 508 -6.20 11.91 -0.17
N LEU A 509 -5.95 11.93 1.15
CA LEU A 509 -6.44 12.94 2.09
C LEU A 509 -6.07 14.36 1.65
N LEU A 510 -4.81 14.60 1.29
CA LEU A 510 -4.37 15.89 0.75
C LEU A 510 -5.11 16.25 -0.55
N THR A 511 -5.26 15.28 -1.45
CA THR A 511 -5.90 15.51 -2.76
C THR A 511 -7.38 15.85 -2.61
N ASP A 512 -8.12 15.11 -1.79
CA ASP A 512 -9.55 15.36 -1.56
C ASP A 512 -9.77 16.68 -0.80
N MET A 513 -8.98 16.99 0.24
CA MET A 513 -9.05 18.31 0.91
C MET A 513 -8.79 19.47 -0.05
N MET A 514 -7.70 19.43 -0.83
CA MET A 514 -7.38 20.48 -1.80
C MET A 514 -8.43 20.58 -2.91
N ALA A 515 -9.08 19.47 -3.29
CA ALA A 515 -10.15 19.45 -4.28
C ALA A 515 -11.48 20.00 -3.74
N ASP A 516 -11.83 19.73 -2.48
CA ASP A 516 -13.00 20.26 -1.78
C ASP A 516 -12.89 21.76 -1.56
N ASP A 517 -11.77 22.23 -1.00
CA ASP A 517 -11.43 23.65 -0.86
C ASP A 517 -11.32 24.36 -2.23
N GLY A 518 -11.17 23.58 -3.30
CA GLY A 518 -11.23 24.06 -4.68
C GLY A 518 -10.01 24.84 -5.13
N VAL A 519 -8.85 24.68 -4.49
CA VAL A 519 -7.63 25.49 -4.76
C VAL A 519 -7.24 25.47 -6.24
N TRP A 520 -7.35 24.31 -6.88
CA TRP A 520 -7.08 24.11 -8.31
C TRP A 520 -8.17 24.65 -9.25
N ARG A 521 -9.38 24.94 -8.75
CA ARG A 521 -10.45 25.62 -9.50
C ARG A 521 -10.26 27.14 -9.46
N ARG A 522 -10.00 27.71 -8.26
CA ARG A 522 -9.83 29.17 -8.03
C ARG A 522 -8.83 29.79 -9.02
N HIS A 523 -7.70 29.14 -9.25
CA HIS A 523 -6.63 29.67 -10.12
C HIS A 523 -6.85 29.46 -11.63
N ARG A 524 -7.83 28.64 -12.05
CA ARG A 524 -8.19 28.50 -13.46
C ARG A 524 -8.84 29.80 -14.00
N ASN A 525 -9.65 30.46 -13.16
CA ASN A 525 -10.28 31.75 -13.51
C ASN A 525 -9.27 32.90 -13.51
N ARG A 526 -8.35 32.97 -12.55
CA ARG A 526 -7.28 34.01 -12.51
C ARG A 526 -6.44 34.02 -13.78
N ARG A 527 -6.12 32.86 -14.37
CA ARG A 527 -5.43 32.77 -15.67
C ARG A 527 -6.27 33.24 -16.86
N GLY A 528 -7.60 33.12 -16.80
CA GLY A 528 -8.51 33.65 -17.82
C GLY A 528 -8.70 35.17 -17.74
N GLN A 529 -8.48 35.77 -16.56
CA GLN A 529 -8.58 37.22 -16.35
C GLN A 529 -7.27 37.97 -16.67
N ARG A 530 -6.09 37.34 -16.55
CA ARG A 530 -4.78 37.91 -16.95
C ARG A 530 -4.52 37.80 -18.47
N ALA A 531 -5.57 37.65 -19.28
CA ALA A 531 -5.52 37.37 -20.72
C ALA A 531 -6.64 38.10 -21.50
N ARG A 532 -6.95 39.33 -21.07
CA ARG A 532 -7.83 40.32 -21.72
C ARG A 532 -7.22 41.70 -21.52
#